data_AF-A0A957YW04-F1
#
_entry.id   AF-A0A957YW04-F1
#
_cell.length_a   1.000
_cell.length_b   1.000
_cell.length_c   1.000
_cell.angle_alpha   90.00
_cell.angle_beta   90.00
_cell.angle_gamma   90.00
#
_symmetry.space_group_name_H-M   'P 1'
#
loop_
_entity.id
_entity.type
_entity.pdbx_description
1 polymer ?
#
loop_
_entity_poly.entity_id
_entity_poly.type
_entity_poly.pdbx_seq_one_letter_code
_entity_poly.pdbx_strand_id
1 'polypeptide(L)'
;WRRWLRTDMALAFLVILPSIIAVAVFIYGFIGWTFYISLTDWKSSVVDFTFVGLKNWIRLVNDRRFQVDLRNLLFYAIGFMTQCIVIG
;
A
#
# COMPACT_ATOMS: atom_id res chain seq x y z
N TRP A 1 -34.69 2.83 -29.05
CA TRP A 1 -33.76 1.74 -28.74
C TRP A 1 -32.43 2.15 -28.07
N ARG A 2 -31.91 3.40 -28.13
CA ARG A 2 -30.62 3.78 -27.50
C ARG A 2 -30.65 4.36 -26.07
N ARG A 3 -31.83 4.73 -25.52
CA ARG A 3 -31.92 5.41 -24.20
C ARG A 3 -31.89 4.45 -22.99
N TRP A 4 -32.35 3.22 -23.12
CA TRP A 4 -32.45 2.25 -22.01
C TRP A 4 -31.09 1.82 -21.46
N LEU A 5 -30.13 1.51 -22.35
CA LEU A 5 -28.77 1.11 -21.97
C LEU A 5 -28.01 2.12 -21.09
N ARG A 6 -28.33 3.43 -21.21
CA ARG A 6 -27.67 4.47 -20.40
C ARG A 6 -28.21 4.54 -18.98
N THR A 7 -29.51 4.35 -18.81
CA THR A 7 -30.13 4.34 -17.47
C THR A 7 -29.72 3.07 -16.72
N ASP A 8 -29.67 1.92 -17.41
CA ASP A 8 -29.23 0.65 -16.82
C ASP A 8 -27.75 0.70 -16.39
N MET A 9 -26.87 1.31 -17.18
CA MET A 9 -25.47 1.55 -16.78
C MET A 9 -25.34 2.51 -15.60
N ALA A 10 -26.13 3.59 -15.57
CA ALA A 10 -26.12 4.53 -14.45
C ALA A 10 -26.64 3.91 -13.15
N LEU A 11 -27.69 3.08 -13.24
CA LEU A 11 -28.23 2.32 -12.11
C LEU A 11 -27.26 1.24 -11.65
N ALA A 12 -26.65 0.48 -12.57
CA ALA A 12 -25.63 -0.51 -12.23
C ALA A 12 -24.43 0.15 -11.52
N PHE A 13 -23.98 1.31 -12.01
CA PHE A 13 -22.90 2.06 -11.36
C PHE A 13 -23.33 2.53 -9.97
N LEU A 14 -24.54 3.07 -9.80
CA LEU A 14 -25.07 3.54 -8.51
C LEU A 14 -25.19 2.40 -7.48
N VAL A 15 -25.53 1.19 -7.92
CA VAL A 15 -25.67 0.00 -7.06
C VAL A 15 -24.31 -0.54 -6.60
N ILE A 16 -23.27 -0.45 -7.45
CA ILE A 16 -21.92 -0.91 -7.13
C ILE A 16 -21.11 0.19 -6.39
N LEU A 17 -21.48 1.47 -6.57
CA LEU A 17 -20.87 2.62 -5.91
C LEU A 17 -20.72 2.48 -4.39
N PRO A 18 -21.76 2.10 -3.61
CA PRO A 18 -21.65 2.00 -2.16
C PRO A 18 -20.67 0.92 -1.71
N SER A 19 -20.58 -0.22 -2.42
CA SER A 19 -19.62 -1.27 -2.07
C SER A 19 -18.19 -0.85 -2.39
N ILE A 20 -17.96 -0.18 -3.53
CA ILE A 20 -16.65 0.39 -3.88
C ILE A 20 -16.23 1.44 -2.86
N ILE A 21 -17.13 2.35 -2.46
CA ILE A 21 -16.82 3.36 -1.44
C ILE A 21 -16.48 2.68 -0.11
N ALA A 22 -17.27 1.71 0.33
CA ALA A 22 -17.01 1.01 1.59
C ALA A 22 -15.63 0.34 1.59
N VAL A 23 -15.27 -0.36 0.50
CA VAL A 23 -13.97 -1.00 0.32
C VAL A 23 -12.85 0.05 0.27
N ALA A 24 -13.04 1.15 -0.46
CA ALA A 24 -12.08 2.23 -0.56
C ALA A 24 -11.82 2.87 0.82
N VAL A 25 -12.87 3.21 1.57
CA VAL A 25 -12.74 3.78 2.92
C VAL A 25 -11.98 2.83 3.85
N PHE A 26 -12.28 1.53 3.78
CA PHE A 26 -11.56 0.54 4.57
C PHE A 26 -10.07 0.50 4.18
N ILE A 27 -9.76 0.21 2.92
CA ILE A 27 -8.38 0.07 2.44
C ILE A 27 -7.58 1.35 2.69
N TYR A 28 -8.07 2.49 2.20
CA TYR A 28 -7.35 3.76 2.31
C TYR A 28 -7.35 4.31 3.73
N GLY A 29 -8.37 4.02 4.54
CA GLY A 29 -8.38 4.34 5.97
C GLY A 29 -7.27 3.61 6.73
N PHE A 30 -7.14 2.29 6.52
CA PHE A 30 -6.06 1.51 7.14
C PHE A 30 -4.67 1.91 6.64
N ILE A 31 -4.54 2.22 5.35
CA ILE A 31 -3.29 2.76 4.79
C ILE A 31 -2.94 4.10 5.45
N GLY A 32 -3.90 5.02 5.55
CA GLY A 32 -3.69 6.32 6.19
C GLY A 32 -3.30 6.20 7.66
N TRP A 33 -3.97 5.31 8.40
CA TRP A 33 -3.63 5.03 9.79
C TRP A 33 -2.20 4.48 9.95
N THR A 34 -1.82 3.52 9.10
CA THR A 34 -0.47 2.96 9.07
C THR A 34 0.57 4.01 8.71
N PHE A 35 0.25 4.90 7.77
CA PHE A 35 1.11 6.02 7.39
C PHE A 35 1.30 7.01 8.54
N TYR A 36 0.24 7.38 9.25
CA TYR A 36 0.33 8.24 10.43
C TYR A 36 1.21 7.61 11.52
N ILE A 37 1.05 6.32 11.78
CA ILE A 37 1.89 5.57 12.71
C ILE A 37 3.36 5.59 12.27
N SER A 38 3.65 5.46 10.97
CA SER A 38 5.03 5.46 10.45
C SER A 38 5.81 6.75 10.74
N LEU A 39 5.10 7.87 10.93
CA LEU A 39 5.66 9.20 11.22
C LEU A 39 5.87 9.46 12.73
N THR A 40 5.47 8.51 13.58
CA THR A 40 5.52 8.60 15.04
C THR A 40 6.66 7.75 15.60
N ASP A 41 7.33 8.16 16.70
CA ASP A 41 8.46 7.39 17.30
C ASP A 41 8.00 6.11 18.01
N TRP A 42 7.48 5.13 17.27
CA TRP A 42 7.14 3.86 17.87
C TRP A 42 8.38 2.97 18.01
N LYS A 43 9.17 3.18 19.06
CA LYS A 43 10.17 2.19 19.49
C LYS A 43 9.43 1.01 20.12
N SER A 44 9.77 -0.20 19.68
CA SER A 44 9.10 -1.49 19.95
C SER A 44 8.85 -1.86 21.44
N SER A 45 9.21 -1.02 22.41
CA SER A 45 9.01 -1.29 23.84
C SER A 45 8.62 -0.08 24.70
N VAL A 46 8.53 1.13 24.15
CA VAL A 46 8.04 2.33 24.88
C VAL A 46 7.10 3.07 23.95
N VAL A 47 5.84 3.24 24.37
CA VAL A 47 4.82 3.93 23.58
C VAL A 47 5.08 5.43 23.64
N ASP A 48 5.94 5.91 22.74
CA ASP A 48 6.16 7.34 22.53
C ASP A 48 5.37 7.81 21.30
N PHE A 49 4.25 8.50 21.53
CA PHE A 49 3.47 9.16 20.46
C PHE A 49 4.10 10.48 19.98
N THR A 50 5.42 10.62 20.08
CA THR A 50 6.10 11.83 19.63
C THR A 50 6.12 11.84 18.10
N PHE A 51 5.56 12.89 17.49
CA PHE A 51 5.59 13.07 16.05
C PHE A 51 7.02 13.43 15.61
N VAL A 52 7.73 12.49 15.00
CA VAL A 52 9.13 12.69 14.55
C VAL A 52 9.22 12.90 13.04
N GLY A 53 8.08 12.82 12.34
CA GLY A 53 8.01 13.00 10.90
C GLY A 53 8.86 11.95 10.17
N LEU A 54 9.79 12.42 9.34
CA LEU A 54 10.59 11.57 8.44
C LEU A 54 11.86 10.96 9.07
N LYS A 55 12.17 11.23 10.34
CA LYS A 55 13.42 10.70 10.94
C LYS A 55 13.44 9.18 10.99
N ASN A 56 12.28 8.53 11.16
CA ASN A 56 12.15 7.07 11.13
C ASN A 56 12.57 6.48 9.78
N TRP A 57 12.14 7.13 8.69
CA TRP A 57 12.49 6.73 7.32
C TRP A 57 14.00 6.87 7.07
N ILE A 58 14.60 7.99 7.49
CA ILE A 58 16.05 8.23 7.35
C ILE A 58 16.86 7.18 8.14
N ARG A 59 16.41 6.85 9.35
CA ARG A 59 17.07 5.82 10.18
C ARG A 59 16.98 4.45 9.54
N LEU A 60 15.81 4.08 9.00
CA LEU A 60 15.60 2.79 8.35
C LEU A 60 16.44 2.65 7.08
N VAL A 61 16.47 3.67 6.23
CA VAL A 61 17.24 3.65 4.97
C VAL A 61 18.75 3.63 5.22
N ASN A 62 19.22 4.24 6.32
CA ASN A 62 20.62 4.17 6.74
C ASN A 62 20.99 2.87 7.46
N ASP A 63 20.02 2.02 7.81
CA ASP A 63 20.30 0.73 8.41
C ASP A 63 20.94 -0.20 7.37
N ARG A 64 22.15 -0.67 7.67
CA ARG A 64 22.90 -1.56 6.80
C ARG A 64 22.12 -2.84 6.51
N ARG A 65 21.37 -3.35 7.49
CA ARG A 65 20.57 -4.57 7.32
C ARG A 65 19.44 -4.35 6.33
N PHE A 66 18.71 -3.24 6.47
CA PHE A 66 17.63 -2.87 5.55
C PHE A 66 18.14 -2.73 4.11
N GLN A 67 19.31 -2.12 3.90
CA GLN A 67 19.91 -1.99 2.57
C GLN A 67 20.30 -3.34 1.95
N VAL A 68 20.81 -4.27 2.78
CA VAL A 68 21.17 -5.62 2.33
C VAL A 68 19.91 -6.40 1.95
N ASP A 69 18.88 -6.34 2.80
CA ASP A 69 17.60 -7.01 2.55
C ASP A 69 16.92 -6.46 1.29
N LEU A 70 16.94 -5.15 1.08
CA LEU A 70 16.38 -4.51 -0.12
C LEU A 70 17.12 -4.95 -1.39
N ARG A 71 18.46 -5.02 -1.36
CA ARG A 71 19.25 -5.52 -2.50
C ARG A 71 18.92 -6.98 -2.79
N ASN A 72 18.87 -7.82 -1.75
CA ASN A 72 18.53 -9.23 -1.89
C ASN A 72 17.13 -9.41 -2.47
N LEU A 73 16.13 -8.68 -1.97
CA LEU A 73 14.76 -8.68 -2.48
C LEU A 73 14.73 -8.37 -3.99
N LEU A 74 15.45 -7.33 -4.42
CA LEU A 74 15.52 -6.95 -5.83
C LEU A 74 16.18 -8.04 -6.69
N PHE A 75 17.29 -8.63 -6.23
CA PHE A 75 17.95 -9.73 -6.93
C PHE A 75 17.03 -10.94 -7.08
N TYR A 76 16.30 -11.30 -6.01
CA TYR A 76 15.33 -12.41 -6.06
C TYR A 76 14.15 -12.10 -6.98
N ALA A 77 13.58 -10.89 -6.90
CA ALA A 77 12.46 -10.48 -7.75
C ALA A 77 12.82 -10.52 -9.23
N ILE A 78 13.97 -9.94 -9.62
CA ILE A 78 14.43 -9.93 -11.01
C ILE A 78 14.79 -11.34 -11.47
N GLY A 79 15.52 -12.10 -10.66
CA GLY A 79 15.89 -13.48 -10.99
C GLY A 79 14.66 -14.35 -11.23
N PHE A 80 13.66 -14.26 -10.35
CA PHE A 80 12.40 -15.00 -10.47
C PHE A 80 11.60 -14.58 -11.70
N MET A 81 11.40 -13.27 -11.93
CA MET A 81 10.70 -12.77 -13.12
C MET A 81 11.38 -13.24 -14.41
N THR A 82 12.70 -13.18 -14.46
CA THR A 82 13.48 -13.64 -15.63
C THR A 82 13.27 -15.14 -15.86
N GLN A 83 13.31 -15.95 -14.80
CA GLN A 83 13.04 -17.39 -14.90
C GLN A 83 11.63 -17.69 -15.41
N CYS A 84 10.61 -16.97 -14.92
CA CYS A 84 9.24 -17.11 -15.40
C CYS A 84 9.10 -16.79 -16.89
N ILE A 85 9.83 -15.80 -17.41
CA ILE A 85 9.79 -15.40 -18.82
C ILE A 85 10.53 -16.40 -19.73
N VAL A 86 11.62 -17.00 -19.23
CA VAL A 86 12.47 -17.91 -20.03
C VAL A 86 11.92 -19.34 -20.05
N ILE A 87 11.38 -19.82 -18.93
CA ILE A 87 10.94 -21.20 -18.75
C ILE A 87 9.44 -21.37 -19.01
N GLY A 88 8.64 -20.35 -18.65
CA GLY A 88 7.19 -20.32 -18.90
C GLY A 88 6.87 -20.06 -20.36
#